data_AF-A0A963QH73-F1
#
_entry.id   AF-A0A963QH73-F1
#
_cell.length_a   1.000
_cell.length_b   1.000
_cell.length_c   1.000
_cell.angle_alpha   90.00
_cell.angle_beta   90.00
_cell.angle_gamma   90.00
#
_symmetry.space_group_name_H-M   'P 1'
#
loop_
_entity.id
_entity.type
_entity.pdbx_description
1 polymer ?
#
loop_
_entity_poly.entity_id
_entity_poly.type
_entity_poly.pdbx_seq_one_letter_code
_entity_poly.pdbx_strand_id
1 'polypeptide(L)'
;MNQAKSIRPDRTERVLGALALVMLVAMLAAIARGQPHWHEIPALVWFHLLTIGIALAITPLQMWLARGTMQHRVLGWAWSAAMFATAVISFGIRLTNDGRLSAIHVLSAVTVIGVPMLVLGARRRDLVRHRRSARGLVIGALLIAGFFTFPFGRLMGRWLFG
;
A
#
# COMPACT_ATOMS: atom_id res chain seq x y z
N MET A 1 -2.34 -31.22 -14.23
CA MET A 1 -2.87 -30.16 -15.13
C MET A 1 -2.00 -28.91 -15.01
N ASN A 2 -1.12 -28.67 -15.98
CA ASN A 2 -0.32 -27.44 -16.08
C ASN A 2 -1.24 -26.30 -16.51
N GLN A 3 -1.74 -25.54 -15.54
CA GLN A 3 -2.45 -24.28 -15.78
C GLN A 3 -1.49 -23.30 -16.44
N ALA A 4 -1.59 -23.12 -17.76
CA ALA A 4 -1.00 -21.99 -18.46
C ALA A 4 -1.56 -20.72 -17.79
N LYS A 5 -0.77 -20.14 -16.88
CA LYS A 5 -1.25 -19.10 -15.97
C LYS A 5 -1.53 -17.83 -16.78
N SER A 6 -2.80 -17.48 -16.89
CA SER A 6 -3.28 -16.30 -17.62
C SER A 6 -2.47 -15.05 -17.27
N ILE A 7 -1.96 -14.38 -18.31
CA ILE A 7 -1.28 -13.07 -18.24
C ILE A 7 -2.30 -11.95 -17.95
N ARG A 8 -3.59 -12.20 -18.16
CA ARG A 8 -4.68 -11.23 -17.97
C ARG A 8 -5.06 -11.09 -16.49
N PRO A 9 -5.48 -9.89 -16.06
CA PRO A 9 -6.05 -9.68 -14.73
C PRO A 9 -7.25 -10.58 -14.49
N ASP A 10 -7.26 -11.30 -13.37
CA ASP A 10 -8.44 -12.03 -12.93
C ASP A 10 -9.39 -11.14 -12.10
N ARG A 11 -10.56 -11.68 -11.75
CA ARG A 11 -11.59 -10.94 -10.99
C ARG A 11 -11.05 -10.38 -9.67
N THR A 12 -10.18 -11.13 -8.99
CA THR A 12 -9.57 -10.70 -7.73
C THR A 12 -8.74 -9.45 -7.94
N GLU A 13 -7.89 -9.42 -8.96
CA GLU A 13 -7.01 -8.29 -9.25
C GLU A 13 -7.81 -7.05 -9.69
N ARG A 14 -8.89 -7.25 -10.43
CA ARG A 14 -9.82 -6.16 -10.76
C ARG A 14 -10.40 -5.53 -9.51
N VAL A 15 -10.91 -6.36 -8.58
CA VAL A 15 -11.45 -5.91 -7.30
C VAL A 15 -10.38 -5.22 -6.45
N LEU A 16 -9.18 -5.78 -6.36
CA LEU A 16 -8.08 -5.17 -5.59
C LEU A 16 -7.69 -3.79 -6.13
N GLY A 17 -7.62 -3.62 -7.45
CA GLY A 17 -7.38 -2.30 -8.06
C GLY A 17 -8.50 -1.31 -7.76
N ALA A 18 -9.76 -1.74 -7.81
CA ALA A 18 -10.91 -0.88 -7.51
C ALA A 18 -10.93 -0.48 -6.02
N LEU A 19 -10.68 -1.42 -5.11
CA LEU A 19 -10.56 -1.14 -3.68
C LEU A 19 -9.41 -0.17 -3.38
N ALA A 20 -8.28 -0.30 -4.08
CA ALA A 20 -7.17 0.64 -3.94
C ALA A 20 -7.55 2.06 -4.39
N LEU A 21 -8.33 2.19 -5.48
CA LEU A 21 -8.84 3.48 -5.93
C LEU A 21 -9.82 4.10 -4.93
N VAL A 22 -10.76 3.29 -4.41
CA VAL A 22 -11.71 3.73 -3.36
C VAL A 22 -10.95 4.20 -2.11
N MET A 23 -9.95 3.44 -1.67
CA MET A 23 -9.11 3.79 -0.54
C MET A 23 -8.33 5.10 -0.78
N LEU A 24 -7.78 5.28 -1.99
CA LEU A 24 -7.11 6.52 -2.38
C LEU A 24 -8.05 7.72 -2.30
N VAL A 25 -9.26 7.60 -2.85
CA VAL A 25 -10.27 8.68 -2.81
C VAL A 25 -10.66 8.99 -1.36
N ALA A 26 -10.90 7.98 -0.54
CA ALA A 26 -11.22 8.17 0.88
C ALA A 26 -10.08 8.86 1.64
N MET A 27 -8.83 8.47 1.38
CA MET A 27 -7.64 9.12 1.96
C MET A 27 -7.54 10.59 1.54
N LEU A 28 -7.71 10.89 0.25
CA LEU A 28 -7.65 12.27 -0.25
C LEU A 28 -8.79 13.13 0.32
N ALA A 29 -10.00 12.58 0.42
CA ALA A 29 -11.13 13.25 1.05
C ALA A 29 -10.88 13.54 2.53
N ALA A 30 -10.30 12.59 3.27
CA ALA A 30 -9.91 12.79 4.67
C ALA A 30 -8.85 13.89 4.80
N ILE A 31 -7.79 13.85 3.98
CA ILE A 31 -6.73 14.87 3.98
C ILE A 31 -7.33 16.26 3.70
N ALA A 32 -8.20 16.39 2.70
CA ALA A 32 -8.83 17.65 2.33
C ALA A 32 -9.72 18.21 3.46
N ARG A 33 -10.51 17.36 4.13
CA ARG A 33 -11.34 17.77 5.28
C ARG A 33 -10.50 18.15 6.50
N GLY A 34 -9.35 17.51 6.66
CA GLY A 34 -8.39 17.79 7.74
C GLY A 34 -7.61 19.09 7.61
N GLN A 35 -7.83 19.89 6.55
CA GLN A 35 -7.06 21.10 6.23
C GLN A 35 -6.82 22.06 7.41
N PRO A 36 -7.79 22.33 8.31
CA PRO A 36 -7.57 23.20 9.45
C PRO A 36 -6.46 22.72 10.40
N HIS A 37 -6.22 21.41 10.48
CA HIS A 37 -5.32 20.77 11.44
C HIS A 37 -3.96 20.38 10.82
N TRP A 38 -3.69 20.70 9.56
CA TRP A 38 -2.46 20.27 8.88
C TRP A 38 -1.18 20.73 9.56
N HIS A 39 -1.23 21.89 10.22
CA HIS A 39 -0.11 22.50 10.93
C HIS A 39 0.30 21.74 12.20
N GLU A 40 -0.60 20.91 12.74
CA GLU A 40 -0.37 20.09 13.93
C GLU A 40 0.33 18.75 13.59
N ILE A 41 0.36 18.39 12.31
CA ILE A 41 0.80 17.07 11.87
C ILE A 41 2.31 17.04 11.63
N PRO A 42 3.06 16.11 12.27
CA PRO A 42 4.49 15.99 12.04
C PRO A 42 4.82 15.71 10.58
N ALA A 43 5.92 16.30 10.08
CA ALA A 43 6.39 16.10 8.71
C ALA A 43 6.56 14.61 8.35
N LEU A 44 6.95 13.76 9.31
CA LEU A 44 7.09 12.33 9.11
C LEU A 44 5.78 11.64 8.69
N VAL A 45 4.64 12.09 9.25
CA VAL A 45 3.31 11.58 8.87
C VAL A 45 2.99 12.00 7.43
N TRP A 46 3.32 13.23 7.03
CA TRP A 46 3.17 13.67 5.64
C TRP A 46 3.99 12.84 4.66
N PHE A 47 5.24 12.52 4.97
CA PHE A 47 6.05 11.62 4.14
C PHE A 47 5.46 10.20 4.06
N HIS A 48 4.89 9.70 5.16
CA HIS A 48 4.16 8.43 5.15
C HIS A 48 2.93 8.49 4.24
N LEU A 49 2.09 9.52 4.37
CA LEU A 49 0.89 9.72 3.56
C LEU A 49 1.22 9.88 2.06
N LEU A 50 2.31 10.58 1.73
CA LEU A 50 2.78 10.72 0.37
C LEU A 50 3.18 9.37 -0.24
N THR A 51 4.01 8.61 0.47
CA THR A 51 4.52 7.31 -0.03
C THR A 51 3.40 6.26 -0.16
N ILE A 52 2.51 6.16 0.83
CA ILE A 52 1.35 5.24 0.74
C ILE A 52 0.38 5.70 -0.36
N GLY A 53 0.20 7.01 -0.55
CA GLY A 53 -0.63 7.57 -1.61
C GLY A 53 -0.12 7.23 -3.01
N ILE A 54 1.20 7.31 -3.23
CA ILE A 54 1.84 6.85 -4.48
C ILE A 54 1.60 5.35 -4.68
N ALA A 55 1.77 4.52 -3.65
CA ALA A 55 1.53 3.09 -3.74
C ALA A 55 0.05 2.78 -4.07
N LEU A 56 -0.90 3.47 -3.44
CA LEU A 56 -2.33 3.37 -3.73
C LEU A 56 -2.65 3.74 -5.18
N ALA A 57 -2.11 4.85 -5.67
CA ALA A 57 -2.33 5.32 -7.05
C ALA A 57 -1.77 4.36 -8.11
N ILE A 58 -0.61 3.75 -7.85
CA ILE A 58 0.02 2.81 -8.80
C ILE A 58 -0.65 1.42 -8.77
N THR A 59 -1.26 1.02 -7.66
CA THR A 59 -1.89 -0.31 -7.49
C THR A 59 -2.91 -0.67 -8.58
N PRO A 60 -3.93 0.15 -8.93
CA PRO A 60 -4.85 -0.19 -10.01
C PRO A 60 -4.13 -0.38 -11.35
N LEU A 61 -3.13 0.46 -11.66
CA LEU A 61 -2.33 0.31 -12.87
C LEU A 61 -1.59 -1.03 -12.89
N GLN A 62 -0.98 -1.43 -11.77
CA GLN A 62 -0.30 -2.71 -11.63
C GLN A 62 -1.23 -3.92 -11.73
N MET A 63 -2.47 -3.79 -11.24
CA MET A 63 -3.45 -4.87 -11.26
C MET A 63 -4.13 -5.02 -12.63
N TRP A 64 -4.30 -3.93 -13.38
CA TRP A 64 -5.11 -3.92 -14.61
C TRP A 64 -4.28 -3.90 -15.91
N LEU A 65 -3.07 -3.34 -15.89
CA LEU A 65 -2.22 -3.29 -17.09
C LEU A 65 -1.65 -4.67 -17.46
N ALA A 66 -1.30 -4.81 -18.74
CA ALA A 66 -0.63 -5.98 -19.27
C ALA A 66 0.72 -6.22 -18.57
N ARG A 67 0.90 -7.44 -18.07
CA ARG A 67 2.11 -7.86 -17.34
C ARG A 67 3.26 -8.08 -18.32
N GLY A 68 4.49 -7.89 -17.83
CA GLY A 68 5.70 -8.14 -18.62
C GLY A 68 6.14 -7.00 -19.53
N THR A 69 5.32 -5.94 -19.67
CA THR A 69 5.67 -4.70 -20.39
C THR A 69 6.70 -3.87 -19.62
N MET A 70 7.39 -2.96 -20.31
CA MET A 70 8.27 -1.97 -19.66
C MET A 70 7.51 -1.11 -18.65
N GLN A 71 6.29 -0.68 -18.99
CA GLN A 71 5.42 0.09 -18.10
C GLN A 71 5.15 -0.66 -16.79
N HIS A 72 4.79 -1.95 -16.85
CA HIS A 72 4.57 -2.77 -15.67
C HIS A 72 5.82 -2.85 -14.78
N ARG A 73 7.02 -2.96 -15.37
CA ARG A 73 8.29 -3.03 -14.64
C ARG A 73 8.64 -1.71 -13.95
N VAL A 74 8.54 -0.59 -14.68
CA VAL A 74 8.85 0.75 -14.13
C VAL A 74 7.90 1.09 -12.99
N LEU A 75 6.60 0.94 -13.21
CA LEU A 75 5.60 1.16 -12.16
C LEU A 75 5.77 0.18 -11.00
N GLY A 76 6.21 -1.06 -11.25
CA GLY A 76 6.43 -2.07 -10.22
C GLY A 76 7.61 -1.71 -9.30
N TRP A 77 8.67 -1.13 -9.87
CA TRP A 77 9.78 -0.59 -9.09
C TRP A 77 9.37 0.62 -8.25
N ALA A 78 8.67 1.58 -8.86
CA ALA A 78 8.16 2.75 -8.14
C ALA A 78 7.22 2.35 -6.99
N TRP A 79 6.31 1.42 -7.24
CA TRP A 79 5.42 0.87 -6.22
C TRP A 79 6.19 0.16 -5.10
N SER A 80 7.20 -0.65 -5.44
CA SER A 80 8.01 -1.36 -4.44
C SER A 80 8.80 -0.40 -3.56
N ALA A 81 9.41 0.62 -4.16
CA ALA A 81 10.13 1.66 -3.44
C ALA A 81 9.19 2.45 -2.50
N ALA A 82 8.01 2.83 -2.99
CA ALA A 82 7.00 3.52 -2.20
C ALA A 82 6.55 2.66 -1.00
N MET A 83 6.16 1.39 -1.24
CA MET A 83 5.76 0.46 -0.17
C MET A 83 6.85 0.25 0.88
N PHE A 84 8.10 0.09 0.45
CA PHE A 84 9.22 -0.07 1.37
C PHE A 84 9.46 1.21 2.20
N ALA A 85 9.47 2.37 1.56
CA ALA A 85 9.62 3.66 2.25
C ALA A 85 8.49 3.88 3.26
N THR A 86 7.24 3.65 2.86
CA THR A 86 6.07 3.73 3.76
C THR A 86 6.24 2.85 4.99
N ALA A 87 6.67 1.60 4.81
CA ALA A 87 6.86 0.65 5.90
C ALA A 87 7.97 1.11 6.85
N VAL A 88 9.12 1.58 6.32
CA VAL A 88 10.22 2.12 7.13
C VAL A 88 9.77 3.36 7.91
N ILE A 89 9.13 4.33 7.25
CA ILE A 89 8.65 5.57 7.88
C ILE A 89 7.66 5.25 9.01
N SER A 90 6.80 4.24 8.84
CA SER A 90 5.81 3.88 9.85
C SER A 90 6.41 3.47 11.20
N PHE A 91 7.64 2.94 11.23
CA PHE A 91 8.33 2.66 12.48
C PHE A 91 8.72 3.93 13.24
N GLY A 92 9.00 5.02 12.53
CA GLY A 92 9.27 6.33 13.14
C GLY A 92 8.00 6.96 13.74
N ILE A 93 6.82 6.74 13.13
CA ILE A 93 5.53 7.21 13.69
C ILE A 93 5.25 6.56 15.06
N ARG A 94 5.74 5.33 15.29
CA ARG A 94 5.68 4.67 16.61
C ARG A 94 6.39 5.47 17.70
N LEU A 95 7.57 6.01 17.38
CA LEU A 95 8.40 6.73 18.34
C LEU A 95 7.69 7.99 18.83
N THR A 96 6.78 8.54 18.03
CA THR A 96 5.96 9.70 18.36
C THR A 96 4.66 9.35 19.12
N ASN A 97 4.22 8.09 19.12
CA ASN A 97 2.95 7.64 19.73
C ASN A 97 3.18 6.75 20.97
N ASP A 98 3.93 7.28 21.95
CA ASP A 98 4.26 6.66 23.24
C ASP A 98 4.90 5.26 23.15
N GLY A 99 5.52 4.93 22.01
CA GLY A 99 6.16 3.64 21.79
C GLY A 99 5.22 2.43 21.75
N ARG A 100 3.90 2.60 21.66
CA ARG A 100 2.96 1.47 21.66
C ARG A 100 3.01 0.71 20.33
N LEU A 101 3.33 -0.60 20.39
CA LEU A 101 3.21 -1.49 19.25
C LEU A 101 1.73 -1.76 18.96
N SER A 102 1.25 -1.27 17.81
CA SER A 102 -0.05 -1.63 17.25
C SER A 102 0.08 -2.72 16.19
N ALA A 103 -1.02 -3.42 15.87
CA ALA A 103 -1.07 -4.43 14.80
C ALA A 103 -0.54 -3.91 13.44
N ILE A 104 -0.60 -2.60 13.20
CA ILE A 104 -0.10 -1.96 11.98
C ILE A 104 1.43 -2.06 11.86
N HIS A 105 2.17 -2.08 12.97
CA HIS A 105 3.64 -2.23 12.95
C HIS A 105 4.09 -3.64 12.57
N VAL A 106 3.29 -4.65 12.96
CA VAL A 106 3.53 -6.03 12.50
C VAL A 106 3.36 -6.08 10.98
N LEU A 107 2.33 -5.40 10.44
CA LEU A 107 2.15 -5.28 8.99
C LEU A 107 3.33 -4.55 8.32
N SER A 108 3.90 -3.52 8.96
CA SER A 108 5.10 -2.83 8.46
C SER A 108 6.31 -3.76 8.41
N ALA A 109 6.57 -4.56 9.46
CA ALA A 109 7.66 -5.53 9.47
C ALA A 109 7.48 -6.59 8.37
N VAL A 110 6.26 -7.10 8.21
CA VAL A 110 5.90 -8.01 7.12
C VAL A 110 6.13 -7.36 5.74
N THR A 111 5.87 -6.06 5.61
CA THR A 111 6.06 -5.33 4.35
C THR A 111 7.53 -5.15 3.99
N VAL A 112 8.37 -4.78 4.98
CA VAL A 112 9.83 -4.64 4.80
C VAL A 112 10.45 -5.94 4.28
N ILE A 113 9.95 -7.10 4.72
CA ILE A 113 10.42 -8.41 4.24
C ILE A 113 9.72 -8.81 2.92
N GLY A 114 8.42 -8.54 2.82
CA GLY A 114 7.58 -8.96 1.70
C GLY A 114 7.94 -8.27 0.38
N VAL A 115 8.36 -7.00 0.41
CA VAL A 115 8.78 -6.26 -0.78
C VAL A 115 10.04 -6.87 -1.42
N PRO A 116 11.14 -7.12 -0.69
CA PRO A 116 12.26 -7.90 -1.22
C PRO A 116 11.85 -9.26 -1.78
N MET A 117 10.97 -10.00 -1.10
CA MET A 117 10.48 -11.30 -1.59
C MET A 117 9.71 -11.17 -2.91
N LEU A 118 8.92 -10.10 -3.07
CA LEU A 118 8.21 -9.77 -4.30
C LEU A 118 9.19 -9.52 -5.46
N VAL A 119 10.22 -8.71 -5.21
CA VAL A 119 11.25 -8.35 -6.21
C VAL A 119 12.09 -9.56 -6.58
N LEU A 120 12.50 -10.37 -5.61
CA LEU A 120 13.25 -11.61 -5.84
C LEU A 120 12.44 -12.62 -6.67
N GLY A 121 11.14 -12.75 -6.41
CA GLY A 121 10.24 -13.57 -7.23
C GLY A 121 10.22 -13.12 -8.69
N ALA A 122 10.14 -11.80 -8.93
CA ALA A 122 10.20 -11.24 -10.28
C ALA A 122 11.55 -11.52 -10.97
N ARG A 123 12.66 -11.31 -10.26
CA ARG A 123 14.02 -11.52 -10.80
C ARG A 123 14.28 -12.99 -11.15
N ARG A 124 13.78 -13.92 -10.33
CA ARG A 124 13.88 -15.37 -10.57
C ARG A 124 12.90 -15.87 -11.65
N ARG A 125 12.10 -14.98 -12.25
CA ARG A 125 11.02 -15.30 -13.19
C ARG A 125 9.97 -16.25 -12.58
N ASP A 126 9.89 -16.31 -11.26
CA ASP A 126 8.84 -17.04 -10.53
C ASP A 126 7.60 -16.17 -10.44
N LEU A 127 6.83 -16.18 -11.54
CA LEU A 127 5.62 -15.37 -11.69
C LEU A 127 4.53 -15.79 -10.69
N VAL A 128 4.55 -17.04 -10.22
CA VAL A 128 3.57 -17.54 -9.25
C VAL A 128 3.81 -16.89 -7.91
N ARG A 129 5.05 -16.94 -7.42
CA ARG A 129 5.44 -16.32 -6.15
C ARG A 129 5.32 -14.81 -6.22
N HIS A 130 5.77 -14.19 -7.31
CA HIS A 130 5.63 -12.75 -7.52
C HIS A 130 4.16 -12.30 -7.41
N ARG A 131 3.24 -12.98 -8.14
CA ARG A 131 1.81 -12.65 -8.11
C ARG A 131 1.18 -12.86 -6.73
N ARG A 132 1.56 -13.92 -6.01
CA ARG A 132 1.09 -14.19 -4.64
C ARG A 132 1.57 -13.10 -3.67
N SER A 133 2.85 -12.74 -3.72
CA SER A 133 3.42 -11.69 -2.88
C SER A 133 2.78 -10.33 -3.18
N ALA A 134 2.56 -9.99 -4.45
CA ALA A 134 1.95 -8.72 -4.85
C ALA A 134 0.55 -8.58 -4.24
N ARG A 135 -0.30 -9.60 -4.39
CA ARG A 135 -1.65 -9.63 -3.81
C ARG A 135 -1.61 -9.57 -2.29
N GLY A 136 -0.72 -10.34 -1.66
CA GLY A 136 -0.58 -10.35 -0.21
C GLY A 136 -0.24 -8.97 0.35
N LEU A 137 0.70 -8.27 -0.29
CA LEU A 137 1.05 -6.90 0.10
C LEU A 137 -0.08 -5.90 -0.16
N VAL A 138 -0.78 -5.98 -1.31
CA VAL A 138 -1.93 -5.12 -1.57
C VAL A 138 -3.05 -5.35 -0.54
N ILE A 139 -3.37 -6.60 -0.23
CA ILE A 139 -4.43 -6.92 0.75
C ILE A 139 -4.01 -6.50 2.15
N GLY A 140 -2.88 -7.00 2.65
CA GLY A 140 -2.46 -6.81 4.04
C GLY A 140 -1.89 -5.42 4.30
N ALA A 141 -0.87 -5.05 3.54
CA ALA A 141 -0.05 -3.87 3.83
C ALA A 141 -0.64 -2.56 3.28
N LEU A 142 -1.53 -2.63 2.29
CA LEU A 142 -2.13 -1.45 1.68
C LEU A 142 -3.61 -1.29 2.10
N LEU A 143 -4.45 -2.27 1.79
CA LEU A 143 -5.90 -2.17 2.03
C LEU A 143 -6.28 -2.37 3.50
N ILE A 144 -5.82 -3.44 4.15
CA ILE A 144 -6.10 -3.69 5.57
C ILE A 144 -5.44 -2.62 6.43
N ALA A 145 -4.16 -2.33 6.20
CA ALA A 145 -3.46 -1.26 6.92
C ALA A 145 -4.15 0.10 6.75
N GLY A 146 -4.51 0.47 5.50
CA GLY A 146 -5.24 1.70 5.20
C GLY A 146 -6.60 1.76 5.87
N PHE A 147 -7.38 0.67 5.84
CA PHE A 147 -8.65 0.57 6.52
C PHE A 147 -8.52 0.85 8.02
N PHE A 148 -7.50 0.30 8.68
CA PHE A 148 -7.25 0.54 10.10
C PHE A 148 -6.83 1.96 10.45
N THR A 149 -6.66 2.87 9.48
CA THR A 149 -6.42 4.30 9.77
C THR A 149 -7.70 5.11 10.03
N PHE A 150 -8.88 4.58 9.70
CA PHE A 150 -10.17 5.25 9.88
C PHE A 150 -10.87 4.94 11.21
N PRO A 151 -11.04 3.68 11.65
CA PRO A 151 -11.79 3.38 12.87
C PRO A 151 -11.01 3.78 14.14
N PHE A 152 -11.67 3.67 15.29
CA PHE A 152 -11.09 3.89 16.63
C PHE A 152 -10.65 5.33 16.90
N GLY A 153 -11.30 6.31 16.28
CA GLY A 153 -10.96 7.71 16.46
C GLY A 153 -9.52 8.01 16.05
N ARG A 154 -9.01 7.37 15.00
CA ARG A 154 -7.70 7.66 14.42
C ARG A 154 -7.75 8.87 13.49
N LEU A 155 -6.59 9.42 13.16
CA LEU A 155 -6.44 10.68 12.42
C LEU A 155 -7.31 10.76 11.15
N MET A 156 -7.20 9.78 10.24
CA MET A 156 -7.98 9.80 8.98
C MET A 156 -9.48 9.68 9.23
N GLY A 157 -9.91 8.93 10.24
CA GLY A 157 -11.32 8.82 10.62
C GLY A 157 -11.87 10.10 11.22
N ARG A 158 -11.10 10.76 12.10
CA ARG A 158 -11.48 12.06 12.67
C ARG A 158 -11.65 13.11 11.59
N TRP A 159 -10.72 13.17 10.64
CA TRP A 159 -10.84 14.11 9.52
C TRP A 159 -11.96 13.78 8.54
N LEU A 160 -12.28 12.49 8.34
CA LEU A 160 -13.30 12.10 7.37
C LEU A 160 -14.73 12.23 7.93
N PHE A 161 -14.95 11.87 9.20
CA PHE A 161 -16.30 11.76 9.80
C PHE A 161 -16.59 12.75 10.93
N GLY A 162 -15.57 13.44 11.45
CA GLY A 162 -15.73 14.55 12.40
C GLY A 162 -15.93 15.87 11.66
#